data_AF-A0A945UUN7-F1
#
_entry.id   AF-A0A945UUN7-F1
#
_cell.length_a   1.000
_cell.length_b   1.000
_cell.length_c   1.000
_cell.angle_alpha   90.00
_cell.angle_beta   90.00
_cell.angle_gamma   90.00
#
_symmetry.space_group_name_H-M   'P 1'
#
loop_
_entity.id
_entity.type
_entity.pdbx_description
1 polymer ?
#
loop_
_entity_poly.entity_id
_entity_poly.type
_entity_poly.pdbx_seq_one_letter_code
_entity_poly.pdbx_strand_id
1 'polypeptide(L)'
;MRLAILVTILLQATVSSAVASNDNPAPPTERTSQLTTRDALILGVVEGITEFLPISSTGHLIITNRALGLDAETPMLDTDGSPIWVDAPSAENPAGRALTLKLAADTYIVVIQVGAILAVVMVFWNSMVSIFRGLTGNDRSGLLLLRNIALAFFPVVIVGLALDDWIDANLFSINTVIASLV
;
A
#
# COMPACT_ATOMS: atom_id res chain seq x y z
N MET A 1 1.43 1.46 -32.01
CA MET A 1 0.16 0.73 -31.78
C MET A 1 0.28 -0.80 -31.78
N ARG A 2 1.35 -1.41 -32.33
CA ARG A 2 1.50 -2.89 -32.37
C ARG A 2 2.27 -3.50 -31.18
N LEU A 3 2.95 -2.71 -30.35
CA LEU A 3 3.65 -3.19 -29.16
C LEU A 3 2.73 -3.34 -27.93
N ALA A 4 1.69 -2.50 -27.81
CA ALA A 4 0.77 -2.52 -26.67
C ALA A 4 -0.09 -3.81 -26.62
N ILE A 5 -0.47 -4.35 -27.78
CA ILE A 5 -1.29 -5.56 -27.88
C ILE A 5 -0.49 -6.83 -27.50
N LEU A 6 0.83 -6.83 -27.73
CA LEU A 6 1.70 -7.97 -27.42
C LEU A 6 2.01 -8.08 -25.92
N VAL A 7 2.03 -6.96 -25.20
CA VAL A 7 2.19 -6.93 -23.74
C VAL A 7 0.89 -7.35 -23.04
N THR A 8 -0.28 -7.06 -23.61
CA THR A 8 -1.57 -7.51 -23.08
C THR A 8 -1.80 -9.01 -23.23
N ILE A 9 -1.27 -9.65 -24.29
CA ILE A 9 -1.42 -11.11 -24.52
C ILE A 9 -0.48 -11.92 -23.63
N LEU A 10 0.70 -11.38 -23.27
CA LEU A 10 1.66 -12.08 -22.42
C LEU A 10 1.22 -12.14 -20.94
N LEU A 11 0.33 -11.24 -20.51
CA LEU A 11 -0.18 -11.19 -19.14
C LEU A 11 -1.36 -12.16 -18.89
N GLN A 12 -1.99 -12.69 -19.94
CA GLN A 12 -3.08 -13.67 -19.80
C GLN A 12 -2.60 -15.13 -19.68
N ALA A 13 -1.31 -15.40 -19.90
CA ALA A 13 -0.76 -16.75 -19.88
C ALA A 13 -0.35 -17.27 -18.49
N THR A 14 -0.42 -16.45 -17.43
CA THR A 14 -0.05 -16.87 -16.05
C THR A 14 -1.23 -17.12 -15.12
N VAL A 15 -2.47 -17.07 -15.63
CA VAL A 15 -3.69 -17.29 -14.82
C VAL A 15 -4.28 -18.71 -15.00
N SER A 16 -3.60 -19.62 -15.70
CA SER A 16 -4.02 -21.03 -15.81
C SER A 16 -2.93 -21.99 -15.32
N SER A 17 -2.86 -22.16 -14.01
CA SER A 17 -2.44 -23.43 -13.39
C SER A 17 -2.88 -23.46 -11.93
N ALA A 18 -4.19 -23.62 -11.72
CA ALA A 18 -4.69 -24.32 -10.55
C ALA A 18 -5.00 -25.76 -10.98
N VAL A 19 -4.79 -26.71 -10.06
CA VAL A 19 -5.00 -28.17 -10.16
C VAL A 19 -3.73 -28.98 -10.42
N ALA A 20 -3.01 -29.26 -9.34
CA ALA A 20 -2.46 -30.58 -9.07
C ALA A 20 -2.83 -30.96 -7.63
N SER A 21 -3.65 -31.99 -7.53
CA SER A 21 -4.15 -32.67 -6.33
C SER A 21 -3.03 -33.30 -5.51
N ASN A 22 -3.07 -33.15 -4.18
CA ASN A 22 -2.46 -34.11 -3.27
C ASN A 22 -3.40 -34.35 -2.09
N ASP A 23 -3.95 -35.57 -2.05
CA ASP A 23 -4.75 -36.11 -0.95
C ASP A 23 -3.91 -36.18 0.33
N ASN A 24 -4.32 -35.45 1.37
CA ASN A 24 -3.95 -35.74 2.75
C ASN A 24 -5.10 -35.32 3.67
N PRO A 25 -5.73 -36.20 4.47
CA PRO A 25 -6.83 -35.81 5.34
C PRO A 25 -6.26 -35.20 6.62
N ALA A 26 -6.09 -33.88 6.64
CA ALA A 26 -5.76 -33.11 7.83
C ALA A 26 -7.05 -32.59 8.53
N PRO A 27 -7.05 -32.43 9.87
CA PRO A 27 -8.23 -32.16 10.72
C PRO A 27 -8.85 -30.78 10.40
N PRO A 28 -10.10 -30.48 10.87
CA PRO A 28 -10.94 -29.45 10.25
C PRO A 28 -10.24 -28.11 10.26
N THR A 29 -9.76 -27.72 9.07
CA THR A 29 -9.07 -26.48 8.80
C THR A 29 -10.09 -25.35 8.89
N GLU A 30 -10.20 -24.72 10.07
CA GLU A 30 -10.56 -23.31 10.11
C GLU A 30 -9.63 -22.62 9.13
N ARG A 31 -10.16 -22.19 7.99
CA ARG A 31 -9.38 -21.61 6.91
C ARG A 31 -8.56 -20.48 7.52
N THR A 32 -7.25 -20.65 7.59
CA THR A 32 -6.32 -19.56 7.79
C THR A 32 -6.54 -18.64 6.61
N SER A 33 -7.37 -17.62 6.77
CA SER A 33 -7.67 -16.65 5.72
C SER A 33 -6.39 -15.86 5.50
N GLN A 34 -5.57 -16.34 4.57
CA GLN A 34 -4.38 -15.66 4.10
C GLN A 34 -4.76 -14.68 3.01
N LEU A 35 -3.97 -13.62 2.84
CA LEU A 35 -4.11 -12.71 1.71
C LEU A 35 -3.90 -13.49 0.41
N THR A 36 -4.96 -13.73 -0.34
CA THR A 36 -4.85 -14.51 -1.57
C THR A 36 -4.30 -13.66 -2.71
N THR A 37 -3.77 -14.28 -3.76
CA THR A 37 -3.32 -13.57 -4.96
C THR A 37 -4.45 -12.77 -5.63
N ARG A 38 -5.70 -13.23 -5.50
CA ARG A 38 -6.87 -12.51 -6.02
C ARG A 38 -7.11 -11.24 -5.22
N ASP A 39 -7.03 -11.33 -3.90
CA ASP A 39 -7.19 -10.18 -3.01
C ASP A 39 -6.08 -9.15 -3.27
N ALA A 40 -4.83 -9.60 -3.39
CA ALA A 40 -3.68 -8.79 -3.75
C ALA A 40 -3.88 -8.08 -5.10
N LEU A 41 -4.38 -8.79 -6.12
CA LEU A 41 -4.69 -8.19 -7.43
C LEU A 41 -5.78 -7.12 -7.33
N ILE A 42 -6.85 -7.38 -6.58
CA ILE A 42 -7.96 -6.43 -6.40
C ILE A 42 -7.45 -5.18 -5.67
N LEU A 43 -6.73 -5.34 -4.55
CA LEU A 43 -6.15 -4.24 -3.81
C LEU A 43 -5.17 -3.42 -4.67
N GLY A 44 -4.33 -4.09 -5.46
CA GLY A 44 -3.40 -3.43 -6.38
C GLY A 44 -4.11 -2.61 -7.48
N VAL A 45 -5.22 -3.11 -8.02
CA VAL A 45 -6.02 -2.37 -9.01
C VAL A 45 -6.74 -1.19 -8.37
N VAL A 46 -7.33 -1.38 -7.18
CA VAL A 46 -8.00 -0.30 -6.44
C VAL A 46 -7.00 0.81 -6.13
N GLU A 47 -5.84 0.48 -5.59
CA GLU A 47 -4.77 1.43 -5.32
C GLU A 47 -4.32 2.14 -6.59
N GLY A 48 -3.95 1.39 -7.63
CA GLY A 48 -3.43 1.96 -8.87
C GLY A 48 -4.39 2.89 -9.61
N ILE A 49 -5.71 2.72 -9.41
CA ILE A 49 -6.73 3.63 -9.96
C ILE A 49 -6.94 4.82 -9.02
N THR A 50 -7.16 4.55 -7.73
CA THR A 50 -7.62 5.57 -6.78
C THR A 50 -6.52 6.52 -6.30
N GLU A 51 -5.25 6.14 -6.39
CA GLU A 51 -4.13 6.98 -5.96
C GLU A 51 -3.91 8.19 -6.88
N PHE A 52 -4.29 8.10 -8.16
CA PHE A 52 -4.15 9.21 -9.12
C PHE A 52 -5.43 10.05 -9.27
N LEU A 53 -6.53 9.60 -8.64
CA LEU A 53 -7.80 10.30 -8.67
C LEU A 53 -8.01 11.00 -7.31
N PRO A 54 -8.56 12.22 -7.27
CA PRO A 54 -8.84 12.93 -6.02
C PRO A 54 -10.10 12.36 -5.32
N ILE A 55 -10.07 11.07 -4.98
CA ILE A 55 -11.21 10.30 -4.43
C ILE A 55 -10.85 9.51 -3.15
N SER A 56 -9.67 9.73 -2.58
CA SER A 56 -9.13 9.04 -1.39
C SER A 56 -8.91 7.53 -1.59
N SER A 57 -7.65 7.14 -1.87
CA SER A 57 -7.22 5.74 -1.96
C SER A 57 -7.39 4.99 -0.64
N THR A 58 -7.04 5.61 0.48
CA THR A 58 -7.21 5.06 1.84
C THR A 58 -8.66 4.64 2.13
N GLY A 59 -9.65 5.49 1.79
CA GLY A 59 -11.05 5.16 2.02
C GLY A 59 -11.51 3.95 1.21
N HIS A 60 -11.14 3.89 -0.06
CA HIS A 60 -11.49 2.78 -0.96
C HIS A 60 -10.83 1.47 -0.52
N LEU A 61 -9.58 1.51 -0.06
CA LEU A 61 -8.88 0.32 0.44
C LEU A 61 -9.44 -0.19 1.77
N ILE A 62 -9.88 0.69 2.68
CA ILE A 62 -10.57 0.26 3.92
C ILE A 62 -11.86 -0.49 3.57
N ILE A 63 -12.66 0.05 2.66
CA ILE A 63 -13.91 -0.59 2.22
C ILE A 63 -13.61 -1.92 1.52
N THR A 64 -12.59 -1.95 0.67
CA THR A 64 -12.17 -3.15 -0.07
C THR A 64 -11.66 -4.24 0.87
N ASN A 65 -10.83 -3.91 1.86
CA ASN A 65 -10.35 -4.85 2.87
C ASN A 65 -11.50 -5.49 3.65
N ARG A 66 -12.49 -4.69 4.07
CA ARG A 66 -13.70 -5.21 4.76
C ARG A 66 -14.53 -6.08 3.84
N ALA A 67 -14.70 -5.69 2.58
CA ALA A 67 -15.45 -6.47 1.60
C ALA A 67 -14.80 -7.81 1.27
N LEU A 68 -13.47 -7.88 1.32
CA LEU A 68 -12.68 -9.10 1.13
C LEU A 68 -12.48 -9.91 2.42
N GLY A 69 -12.94 -9.40 3.58
CA GLY A 69 -12.76 -10.06 4.89
C GLY A 69 -11.33 -10.08 5.39
N LEU A 70 -10.52 -9.09 5.01
CA LEU A 70 -9.11 -8.96 5.37
C LEU A 70 -8.88 -8.19 6.68
N ASP A 71 -9.94 -7.74 7.35
CA ASP A 71 -9.89 -6.94 8.57
C ASP A 71 -9.84 -7.78 9.87
N ALA A 72 -9.61 -9.09 9.77
CA ALA A 72 -9.51 -9.98 10.91
C ALA A 72 -8.26 -9.69 11.77
N GLU A 73 -8.49 -9.41 13.05
CA GLU A 73 -7.45 -9.15 14.06
C GLU A 73 -7.03 -10.42 14.83
N THR A 74 -7.64 -11.57 14.51
CA THR A 74 -7.26 -12.84 15.11
C THR A 74 -5.81 -13.19 14.71
N PRO A 75 -4.93 -13.51 15.68
CA PRO A 75 -3.57 -13.96 15.39
C PRO A 75 -3.56 -15.15 14.43
N MET A 76 -2.74 -15.04 13.39
CA MET A 76 -2.45 -16.16 12.51
C MET A 76 -1.64 -17.19 13.29
N LEU A 77 -2.08 -18.44 13.23
CA LEU A 77 -1.42 -19.54 13.92
C LEU A 77 -0.49 -20.26 12.95
N ASP A 78 0.66 -20.68 13.46
CA ASP A 78 1.59 -21.56 12.78
C ASP A 78 1.03 -23.00 12.74
N THR A 79 1.71 -23.89 12.02
CA THR A 79 1.40 -25.32 11.90
C THR A 79 1.28 -26.00 13.27
N ASP A 80 2.01 -25.50 14.26
CA ASP A 80 2.03 -26.00 15.65
C ASP A 80 0.92 -25.39 16.53
N GLY A 81 0.05 -24.54 15.97
CA GLY A 81 -1.02 -23.85 16.69
C GLY A 81 -0.55 -22.66 17.55
N SER A 82 0.74 -22.35 17.54
CA SER A 82 1.31 -21.16 18.18
C SER A 82 1.04 -19.90 17.33
N PRO A 83 0.83 -18.72 17.94
CA PRO A 83 0.70 -17.50 17.17
C PRO A 83 2.01 -17.16 16.48
N ILE A 84 1.93 -16.75 15.21
CA ILE A 84 3.07 -16.23 14.47
C ILE A 84 3.34 -14.80 14.96
N TRP A 85 4.57 -14.52 15.37
CA TRP A 85 4.97 -13.22 15.88
C TRP A 85 5.66 -12.41 14.79
N VAL A 86 5.25 -11.15 14.63
CA VAL A 86 6.06 -10.16 13.91
C VAL A 86 7.13 -9.61 14.84
N ASP A 87 6.74 -9.26 16.07
CA ASP A 87 7.66 -8.94 17.16
C ASP A 87 7.40 -9.90 18.31
N ALA A 88 8.37 -10.76 18.61
CA ALA A 88 8.25 -11.70 19.72
C ALA A 88 8.21 -10.95 21.06
N PRO A 89 7.45 -11.43 22.06
CA PRO A 89 7.42 -10.85 23.40
C PRO A 89 8.85 -10.76 23.95
N SER A 90 9.26 -9.55 24.33
CA SER A 90 10.60 -9.26 24.86
C SER A 90 10.49 -8.46 26.15
N ALA A 91 11.61 -8.25 26.85
CA ALA A 91 11.64 -7.42 28.06
C ALA A 91 11.20 -5.97 27.79
N GLU A 92 11.35 -5.49 26.54
CA GLU A 92 10.95 -4.15 26.11
C GLU A 92 9.50 -4.12 25.58
N ASN A 93 9.00 -5.21 25.00
CA ASN A 93 7.62 -5.35 24.55
C ASN A 93 7.00 -6.64 25.10
N PRO A 94 6.43 -6.62 26.33
CA PRO A 94 5.88 -7.82 26.95
C PRO A 94 4.59 -8.33 26.29
N ALA A 95 3.89 -7.50 25.51
CA ALA A 95 2.70 -7.90 24.79
C ALA A 95 3.02 -8.62 23.46
N GLY A 96 4.19 -8.34 22.87
CA GLY A 96 4.54 -8.79 21.52
C GLY A 96 3.58 -8.24 20.46
N ARG A 97 3.86 -8.51 19.19
CA ARG A 97 2.96 -8.17 18.07
C ARG A 97 2.72 -9.42 17.24
N ALA A 98 1.53 -9.97 17.37
CA ALA A 98 1.12 -11.13 16.58
C ALA A 98 0.84 -10.72 15.12
N LEU A 99 1.16 -11.60 14.19
CA LEU A 99 0.81 -11.46 12.79
C LEU A 99 -0.68 -11.73 12.63
N THR A 100 -1.42 -10.73 12.14
CA THR A 100 -2.85 -10.86 11.85
C THR A 100 -3.08 -10.66 10.36
N LEU A 101 -4.23 -11.11 9.85
CA LEU A 101 -4.59 -10.89 8.44
C LEU A 101 -4.71 -9.39 8.14
N LYS A 102 -5.30 -8.63 9.06
CA LYS A 102 -5.38 -7.17 8.98
C LYS A 102 -4.01 -6.53 8.86
N LEU A 103 -3.06 -6.94 9.70
CA LEU A 103 -1.70 -6.39 9.67
C LEU A 103 -0.97 -6.73 8.36
N ALA A 104 -1.16 -7.95 7.84
CA ALA A 104 -0.61 -8.35 6.55
C ALA A 104 -1.21 -7.52 5.39
N ALA A 105 -2.52 -7.28 5.41
CA ALA A 105 -3.21 -6.46 4.42
C ALA A 105 -2.82 -4.97 4.49
N ASP A 106 -2.75 -4.40 5.69
CA ASP A 106 -2.31 -3.02 5.91
C ASP A 106 -0.85 -2.83 5.43
N THR A 107 0.03 -3.80 5.72
CA THR A 107 1.42 -3.76 5.24
C THR A 107 1.48 -3.91 3.72
N TYR A 108 0.68 -4.80 3.13
CA TYR A 108 0.60 -4.97 1.68
C TYR A 108 0.17 -3.68 0.97
N ILE A 109 -0.83 -2.96 1.52
CA ILE A 109 -1.28 -1.66 1.02
C ILE A 109 -0.14 -0.64 0.94
N VAL A 110 0.69 -0.56 1.97
CA VAL A 110 1.88 0.32 1.97
C VAL A 110 2.87 -0.10 0.89
N VAL A 111 3.04 -1.41 0.65
CA VAL A 111 3.95 -1.92 -0.38
C VAL A 111 3.46 -1.59 -1.79
N ILE A 112 2.16 -1.70 -2.08
CA ILE A 112 1.64 -1.43 -3.44
C ILE A 112 1.66 0.06 -3.81
N GLN A 113 1.63 0.97 -2.83
CA GLN A 113 1.86 2.41 -3.05
C GLN A 113 3.21 2.70 -3.72
N VAL A 114 4.24 1.91 -3.44
CA VAL A 114 5.55 2.03 -4.11
C VAL A 114 5.40 1.87 -5.62
N GLY A 115 4.50 1.01 -6.08
CA GLY A 115 4.17 0.86 -7.49
C GLY A 115 3.55 2.12 -8.09
N ALA A 116 2.65 2.79 -7.36
CA ALA A 116 2.05 4.04 -7.79
C ALA A 116 3.08 5.19 -7.86
N ILE A 117 3.93 5.32 -6.85
CA ILE A 117 5.05 6.28 -6.84
C ILE A 117 5.97 6.04 -8.03
N LEU A 118 6.32 4.78 -8.30
CA LEU A 118 7.18 4.42 -9.42
C LEU A 118 6.52 4.75 -10.78
N ALA A 119 5.21 4.58 -10.90
CA ALA A 119 4.48 4.98 -12.10
C ALA A 119 4.59 6.50 -12.35
N VAL A 120 4.46 7.34 -11.30
CA VAL A 120 4.65 8.79 -11.40
C VAL A 120 6.09 9.12 -11.81
N VAL A 121 7.08 8.49 -11.18
CA VAL A 121 8.50 8.69 -11.52
C VAL A 121 8.77 8.33 -12.98
N MET A 122 8.20 7.23 -13.48
CA MET A 122 8.32 6.84 -14.89
C MET A 122 7.63 7.84 -15.84
N VAL A 123 6.42 8.30 -15.51
CA VAL A 123 5.69 9.28 -16.34
C VAL A 123 6.45 10.62 -16.40
N PHE A 124 7.02 11.06 -15.28
CA PHE A 124 7.79 12.31 -15.18
C PHE A 124 9.30 12.11 -15.29
N TRP A 125 9.75 11.03 -15.94
CA TRP A 125 11.17 10.68 -16.04
C TRP A 125 12.05 11.84 -16.56
N ASN A 126 11.60 12.53 -17.61
CA ASN A 126 12.34 13.67 -18.16
C ASN A 126 12.45 14.84 -17.18
N SER A 127 11.41 15.08 -16.39
CA SER A 127 11.40 16.10 -15.33
C SER A 127 12.36 15.72 -14.21
N MET A 128 12.40 14.45 -13.80
CA MET A 128 13.34 13.94 -12.80
C MET A 128 14.79 14.12 -13.27
N VAL A 129 15.10 13.75 -14.52
CA VAL A 129 16.43 13.94 -15.10
C VAL A 129 16.79 15.42 -15.22
N SER A 130 15.85 16.29 -15.59
CA SER A 130 16.06 17.74 -15.64
C SER A 130 16.40 18.29 -14.25
N ILE A 131 15.66 17.91 -13.20
CA ILE A 131 15.97 18.27 -11.81
C ILE A 131 17.38 17.84 -11.43
N PHE A 132 17.76 16.59 -11.74
CA PHE A 132 19.08 16.07 -11.41
C PHE A 132 20.22 16.79 -12.16
N ARG A 133 20.01 17.08 -13.46
CA ARG A 133 20.94 17.89 -14.25
C ARG A 133 20.99 19.34 -13.75
N GLY A 134 19.89 19.84 -13.22
CA GLY A 134 19.85 21.14 -12.58
C GLY A 134 20.72 21.19 -11.34
N LEU A 135 20.61 20.19 -10.46
CA LEU A 135 21.46 20.08 -9.27
C LEU A 135 22.96 20.03 -9.58
N THR A 136 23.34 19.49 -10.73
CA THR A 136 24.74 19.48 -11.21
C THR A 136 25.16 20.76 -11.95
N GLY A 137 24.29 21.78 -12.01
CA GLY A 137 24.54 23.07 -12.65
C GLY A 137 24.35 23.09 -14.17
N ASN A 138 23.99 21.96 -14.77
CA ASN A 138 23.86 21.79 -16.21
C ASN A 138 22.48 22.22 -16.76
N ASP A 139 21.47 22.37 -15.91
CA ASP A 139 20.11 22.75 -16.33
C ASP A 139 19.45 23.76 -15.35
N ARG A 140 19.44 25.05 -15.72
CA ARG A 140 18.78 26.09 -14.93
C ARG A 140 17.27 25.88 -14.83
N SER A 141 16.62 25.32 -15.86
CA SER A 141 15.18 25.05 -15.84
C SER A 141 14.85 23.95 -14.84
N GLY A 142 15.70 22.92 -14.76
CA GLY A 142 15.59 21.84 -13.77
C GLY A 142 15.72 22.34 -12.32
N LEU A 143 16.64 23.28 -12.06
CA LEU A 143 16.76 23.93 -10.74
C LEU A 143 15.52 24.76 -10.38
N LEU A 144 14.96 25.48 -11.35
CA LEU A 144 13.74 26.26 -11.13
C LEU A 144 12.55 25.34 -10.82
N LEU A 145 12.43 24.22 -11.54
CA LEU A 145 11.43 23.21 -11.27
C LEU A 145 11.59 22.64 -9.85
N LEU A 146 12.80 22.24 -9.47
CA LEU A 146 13.10 21.76 -8.13
C LEU A 146 12.75 22.79 -7.06
N ARG A 147 13.15 24.05 -7.25
CA ARG A 147 12.85 25.15 -6.33
C ARG A 147 11.34 25.35 -6.19
N ASN A 148 10.59 25.33 -7.29
CA ASN A 148 9.14 25.52 -7.25
C ASN A 148 8.45 24.37 -6.50
N ILE A 149 8.87 23.12 -6.73
CA ILE A 149 8.37 21.95 -6.00
C ILE A 149 8.71 22.09 -4.50
N ALA A 150 9.95 22.43 -4.17
CA ALA A 150 10.39 22.65 -2.79
C ALA A 150 9.55 23.73 -2.10
N LEU A 151 9.33 24.87 -2.76
CA LEU A 151 8.52 25.96 -2.21
C LEU A 151 7.05 25.57 -2.01
N ALA A 152 6.50 24.68 -2.83
CA ALA A 152 5.16 24.15 -2.65
C ALA A 152 5.09 23.09 -1.53
N PHE A 153 6.13 22.29 -1.37
CA PHE A 153 6.17 21.15 -0.44
C PHE A 153 6.54 21.54 1.00
N PHE A 154 7.57 22.38 1.19
CA PHE A 154 8.08 22.71 2.51
C PHE A 154 7.04 23.33 3.47
N PRO A 155 6.13 24.23 3.04
CA PRO A 155 5.09 24.73 3.93
C PRO A 155 4.21 23.62 4.51
N VAL A 156 3.86 22.62 3.69
CA VAL A 156 3.05 21.47 4.11
C VAL A 156 3.81 20.62 5.12
N VAL A 157 5.09 20.34 4.88
CA VAL A 157 5.93 19.58 5.82
C VAL A 157 6.06 20.30 7.16
N ILE A 158 6.34 21.61 7.14
CA ILE A 158 6.50 22.40 8.36
C ILE A 158 5.20 22.39 9.16
N VAL A 159 4.07 22.64 8.51
CA VAL A 159 2.75 22.62 9.18
C VAL A 159 2.43 21.22 9.71
N GLY A 160 2.66 20.17 8.91
CA GLY A 160 2.41 18.79 9.31
C GLY A 160 3.23 18.39 10.54
N LEU A 161 4.54 18.65 10.53
CA LEU A 161 5.41 18.34 11.66
C LEU A 161 5.16 19.22 12.88
N ALA A 162 4.76 20.47 12.69
CA ALA A 162 4.47 21.39 13.80
C ALA A 162 3.12 21.12 14.48
N LEU A 163 2.18 20.51 13.78
CA LEU A 163 0.82 20.22 14.25
C LEU A 163 0.55 18.73 14.49
N ASP A 164 1.56 17.86 14.40
CA ASP A 164 1.44 16.40 14.51
C ASP A 164 0.59 15.98 15.72
N ASP A 165 0.98 16.43 16.93
CA ASP A 165 0.25 16.17 18.18
C ASP A 165 -1.21 16.69 18.17
N TRP A 166 -1.46 17.82 17.50
CA TRP A 166 -2.80 18.42 17.44
C TRP A 166 -3.69 17.71 16.41
N ILE A 167 -3.12 17.26 15.30
CA ILE A 167 -3.80 16.47 14.26
C ILE A 167 -4.21 15.12 14.86
N ASP A 168 -3.31 14.43 15.55
CA ASP A 168 -3.59 13.16 16.22
C ASP A 168 -4.73 13.29 17.24
N ALA A 169 -4.78 14.39 17.98
CA ALA A 169 -5.79 14.63 19.00
C ALA A 169 -7.19 14.99 18.44
N ASN A 170 -7.28 15.64 17.26
CA ASN A 170 -8.54 16.26 16.79
C ASN A 170 -9.05 15.74 15.44
N LEU A 171 -8.18 15.22 14.57
CA LEU A 171 -8.52 14.83 13.20
C LEU A 171 -8.76 13.33 13.00
N PHE A 172 -8.29 12.45 13.90
CA PHE A 172 -8.56 11.01 13.84
C PHE A 172 -9.85 10.56 14.54
N SER A 173 -10.75 11.49 14.83
CA SER A 173 -12.14 11.13 15.17
C SER A 173 -12.89 10.71 13.91
N ILE A 174 -13.63 9.60 13.98
CA ILE A 174 -14.48 9.08 12.90
C ILE A 174 -15.40 10.18 12.32
N ASN A 175 -15.88 11.09 13.17
CA ASN A 175 -16.73 12.20 12.74
C ASN A 175 -15.99 13.21 11.86
N THR A 176 -14.70 13.47 12.14
CA THR A 176 -13.87 14.40 11.37
C THR A 176 -13.49 13.80 10.01
N VAL A 177 -13.21 12.49 9.97
CA VAL A 177 -12.92 11.77 8.72
C VAL A 177 -14.14 11.78 7.79
N ILE A 178 -15.35 11.59 8.33
CA ILE A 178 -16.57 11.67 7.51
C ILE A 178 -16.81 13.11 7.03
N ALA A 179 -16.55 14.11 7.86
CA ALA A 179 -16.74 15.52 7.51
C ALA A 179 -15.77 16.03 6.43
N SER A 180 -14.57 15.45 6.30
CA SER A 180 -13.60 15.83 5.26
C SER A 180 -13.87 15.19 3.90
N LEU A 181 -14.78 14.21 3.84
CA LEU A 181 -15.19 13.48 2.63
C LEU A 181 -16.46 14.06 1.95
N VAL A 182 -17.09 15.08 2.56
CA VAL A 182 -18.29 15.80 2.06
C VAL A 182 -17.92 17.22 1.68
#